data_AF-A0A1B6BDJ8-F1
#
_entry.id   AF-A0A1B6BDJ8-F1
#
_cell.length_a   1.000
_cell.length_b   1.000
_cell.length_c   1.000
_cell.angle_alpha   90.00
_cell.angle_beta   90.00
_cell.angle_gamma   90.00
#
_symmetry.space_group_name_H-M   'P 1'
#
loop_
_entity.id
_entity.type
_entity.pdbx_description
1 polymer ?
#
loop_
_entity_poly.entity_id
_entity_poly.type
_entity_poly.pdbx_seq_one_letter_code
_entity_poly.pdbx_strand_id
1 'polypeptide(L)' 'MKGTNKVCSDLDLVIVSQEPVNWMVIEEIREIFMGSELPFKVDVLEWSSISDTFKKIVLMGYVEL' A
#
# COMPACT_ATOMS: atom_id res chain seq x y z
N MET A 1 4.36 2.04 29.20
CA MET A 1 3.48 2.05 28.03
C MET A 1 4.20 2.80 26.90
N LYS A 2 4.75 2.09 25.90
CA LYS A 2 5.35 2.75 24.72
C LYS A 2 4.35 2.69 23.58
N GLY A 3 3.42 3.64 23.54
CA GLY A 3 2.53 3.84 22.42
C GLY A 3 3.08 4.97 21.56
N THR A 4 3.98 4.67 20.63
CA THR A 4 4.18 5.57 19.47
C THR A 4 2.99 5.34 18.57
N ASN A 5 2.01 6.26 18.61
CA ASN A 5 0.90 6.28 17.66
C ASN A 5 1.50 6.33 16.24
N LYS A 6 1.57 5.16 15.59
CA LYS A 6 1.92 5.07 14.18
C LYS A 6 0.75 5.74 13.45
N VAL A 7 1.03 6.80 12.70
CA VAL A 7 0.01 7.42 11.86
C VAL A 7 -0.43 6.35 10.85
N CYS A 8 -1.60 5.76 11.10
CA CYS A 8 -2.21 4.79 10.18
C CYS A 8 -2.62 5.53 8.91
N SER A 9 -2.42 4.89 7.75
CA SER A 9 -3.02 5.32 6.48
C SER A 9 -4.54 5.24 6.56
N ASP A 10 -5.21 6.08 5.79
CA ASP A 10 -6.67 6.03 5.65
C ASP A 10 -7.08 5.12 4.48
N LEU A 11 -6.22 4.99 3.46
CA LEU A 11 -6.43 4.15 2.28
C LEU A 11 -5.20 3.28 2.00
N ASP A 12 -5.41 1.96 1.90
CA ASP A 12 -4.37 1.02 1.47
C ASP A 12 -4.62 0.61 0.00
N LEU A 13 -3.64 0.89 -0.87
CA LEU A 13 -3.65 0.54 -2.29
C LEU A 13 -2.65 -0.60 -2.52
N VAL A 14 -3.11 -1.68 -3.15
CA VAL A 14 -2.26 -2.82 -3.48
C VAL A 14 -2.12 -2.95 -4.99
N ILE A 15 -0.90 -2.85 -5.50
CA ILE A 15 -0.58 -3.03 -6.92
C ILE A 15 -0.37 -4.53 -7.19
N VAL A 16 -1.23 -5.09 -8.04
CA VAL A 16 -1.18 -6.48 -8.46
C VAL A 16 -0.68 -6.54 -9.91
N SER A 17 0.33 -7.36 -10.16
CA SER A 17 0.94 -7.56 -11.49
C SER A 17 1.35 -9.02 -11.67
N GLN A 18 1.54 -9.45 -12.93
CA GLN A 18 1.97 -10.82 -13.23
C GLN A 18 3.42 -11.09 -12.80
N GLU A 19 4.28 -10.07 -12.92
CA GLU A 19 5.70 -10.12 -12.58
C GLU A 19 6.01 -9.01 -11.58
N PRO A 20 6.93 -9.19 -10.61
CA PRO A 20 7.26 -8.18 -9.62
C PRO A 20 7.53 -6.81 -10.24
N VAL A 21 6.83 -5.79 -9.74
CA VAL A 21 7.09 -4.40 -10.15
C VAL A 21 8.44 -3.96 -9.59
N ASN A 22 9.21 -3.24 -10.40
CA ASN A 22 10.46 -2.64 -9.94
C ASN A 22 10.19 -1.71 -8.75
N TRP A 23 10.94 -1.88 -7.66
CA TRP A 23 10.76 -1.11 -6.43
C TRP A 23 10.84 0.41 -6.66
N MET A 24 11.64 0.88 -7.62
CA MET A 24 11.74 2.31 -7.94
C MET A 24 10.40 2.88 -8.43
N VAL A 25 9.64 2.10 -9.19
CA VAL A 25 8.30 2.50 -9.67
C VAL A 25 7.33 2.59 -8.50
N ILE A 26 7.40 1.65 -7.55
CA ILE A 26 6.57 1.67 -6.35
C ILE A 26 6.87 2.91 -5.49
N GLU A 27 8.15 3.26 -5.33
CA GLU A 27 8.55 4.48 -4.60
C GLU A 27 8.09 5.75 -5.32
N GLU A 28 8.20 5.82 -6.66
CA GLU A 28 7.69 6.97 -7.43
C GLU A 28 6.18 7.15 -7.24
N ILE A 29 5.40 6.06 -7.23
CA ILE A 29 3.96 6.10 -6.96
C ILE A 29 3.69 6.59 -5.52
N ARG A 30 4.47 6.13 -4.54
CA ARG A 30 4.36 6.61 -3.15
C ARG A 30 4.64 8.10 -3.06
N GLU A 31 5.68 8.59 -3.73
CA GLU A 31 6.02 10.03 -3.77
C GLU A 31 4.89 10.86 -4.38
N ILE A 32 4.29 10.38 -5.47
CA ILE A 32 3.14 11.05 -6.12
C ILE A 32 1.96 11.16 -5.14
N PHE A 33 1.61 10.10 -4.43
CA PHE A 33 0.51 10.16 -3.45
C PHE A 33 0.85 11.03 -2.24
N MET A 34 2.10 10.99 -1.75
CA MET A 34 2.55 11.86 -0.66
C MET A 34 2.50 13.35 -1.04
N GLY A 35 2.76 13.68 -2.30
CA GLY A 35 2.69 15.04 -2.83
C GLY A 35 1.32 15.44 -3.41
N SER A 36 0.30 14.58 -3.28
CA SER A 36 -1.03 14.84 -3.85
C SER A 36 -1.91 15.70 -2.94
N GLU A 37 -2.90 16.36 -3.53
CA GLU A 37 -3.93 17.14 -2.81
C GLU A 37 -5.03 16.25 -2.19
N LEU A 38 -4.82 14.92 -2.10
CA LEU A 38 -5.76 14.04 -1.44
C LEU A 38 -5.85 14.42 0.04
N PRO A 39 -7.07 14.51 0.62
CA PRO A 39 -7.25 14.93 2.00
C PRO A 39 -6.87 13.84 3.02
N PHE A 40 -6.28 12.72 2.56
CA PHE A 40 -5.99 11.54 3.34
C PHE A 40 -4.71 10.85 2.86
N LYS A 41 -4.11 10.03 3.73
CA LYS A 41 -2.87 9.32 3.40
C LYS A 41 -3.15 8.01 2.68
N VAL A 42 -2.42 7.76 1.60
CA VAL A 42 -2.42 6.50 0.86
C VAL A 42 -1.17 5.68 1.21
N ASP A 43 -1.35 4.42 1.61
CA ASP A 43 -0.25 3.43 1.69
C ASP A 43 -0.26 2.57 0.42
N VAL A 44 0.87 2.51 -0.27
CA VAL A 44 0.99 1.77 -1.53
C VAL A 44 1.84 0.54 -1.30
N LEU A 45 1.26 -0.63 -1.55
CA LEU A 45 1.87 -1.93 -1.40
C LEU A 45 2.00 -2.61 -2.76
N GLU A 46 3.02 -3.44 -2.92
CA GLU A 46 3.19 -4.26 -4.12
C GLU A 46 2.90 -5.72 -3.76
N TRP A 47 2.03 -6.39 -4.52
CA TRP A 47 1.50 -7.71 -4.19
C TRP A 47 2.57 -8.79 -4.04
N SER A 48 3.57 -8.82 -4.93
CA SER A 48 4.63 -9.83 -4.87
C SER A 48 5.53 -9.66 -3.62
N SER A 49 5.67 -8.43 -3.13
CA SER A 49 6.53 -8.04 -2.01
C SER A 49 5.92 -8.31 -0.63
N ILE A 50 4.59 -8.44 -0.52
CA ILE A 50 3.91 -8.69 0.75
C ILE A 50 3.82 -10.19 1.08
N SER A 51 3.87 -10.52 2.37
CA SER A 51 3.81 -11.91 2.85
C SER A 51 2.48 -12.60 2.50
N ASP A 52 2.49 -13.92 2.34
CA ASP A 52 1.28 -14.69 2.05
C ASP A 52 0.21 -14.59 3.15
N THR A 53 0.62 -14.40 4.41
CA THR A 53 -0.31 -14.12 5.51
C THR A 53 -1.03 -12.79 5.30
N PHE A 54 -0.31 -11.76 4.84
CA PHE A 54 -0.91 -10.46 4.56
C PHE A 54 -1.80 -10.50 3.31
N LYS A 55 -1.38 -11.22 2.27
CA LYS A 55 -2.22 -11.48 1.09
C LYS A 55 -3.57 -12.09 1.47
N LYS A 56 -3.59 -13.05 2.40
CA LYS A 56 -4.84 -13.65 2.90
C LYS A 56 -5.76 -12.60 3.54
N ILE A 57 -5.20 -11.64 4.29
CA ILE A 57 -5.98 -10.55 4.90
C ILE A 57 -6.59 -9.66 3.82
N VAL A 58 -5.81 -9.26 2.82
CA VAL A 58 -6.29 -8.45 1.68
C VAL A 58 -7.44 -9.16 0.95
N LEU A 59 -7.29 -10.47 0.70
CA LEU A 59 -8.31 -11.28 0.02
C LEU A 59 -9.61 -11.45 0.83
N MET A 60 -9.62 -11.15 2.13
CA MET A 60 -10.86 -11.17 2.93
C MET A 60 -11.77 -9.96 2.63
N GLY A 61 -11.23 -8.91 2.02
CA GLY A 61 -12.00 -7.72 1.65
C GLY A 61 -11.16 -6.74 0.85
N TYR A 62 -11.36 -6.73 -0.46
CA TYR A 62 -10.78 -5.76 -1.39
C TYR A 62 -11.84 -5.29 -2.39
N VAL A 63 -11.57 -4.16 -3.03
CA VAL A 63 -12.32 -3.67 -4.18
C VAL A 63 -11.33 -3.56 -5.34
N GLU A 64 -11.69 -4.13 -6.48
CA GLU A 64 -10.93 -3.99 -7.73
C GLU A 64 -11.41 -2.71 -8.43
N LEU A 65 -10.46 -1.89 -8.88
CA LEU A 65 -10.70 -0.61 -9.56
C LEU A 65 -10.74 -0.79 -11.09
#